data_AF-A0A013WWT4-F1
#
_entry.id   AF-A0A013WWT4-F1
#
_cell.length_a   1.000
_cell.length_b   1.000
_cell.length_c   1.000
_cell.angle_alpha   90.00
_cell.angle_beta   90.00
_cell.angle_gamma   90.00
#
_symmetry.space_group_name_H-M   'P 1'
#
loop_
_entity.id
_entity.type
_entity.pdbx_description
1 polymer ?
#
loop_
_entity_poly.entity_id
_entity_poly.type
_entity_poly.pdbx_seq_one_letter_code
_entity_poly.pdbx_strand_id
1 'polypeptide(L)'
;MTTIREASAITKKQLALRELHWPGKEDMLWHRLANKGFATIPKTMPMILKIMDDMTKGAPVSSTYLTLWCHTWDNSFVVLNKHGDMSTASGFGGQRGEHTWANRMKKLQELKFIDIKPGKSGAMGNAIIWNPHLVLRWHNSIKTPGLTQTSYAALVEMALEIGAKDMLDPWTPAPPDAPAPPPPPPPPAPAAPAPQATPATGEPK
;
A
#
# COMPACT_ATOMS: atom_id res chain seq x y z
N MET A 1 27.79 2.81 17.14
CA MET A 1 27.48 1.37 17.10
C MET A 1 25.97 1.22 17.09
N THR A 2 25.38 0.98 15.92
CA THR A 2 23.91 0.85 15.80
C THR A 2 23.53 -0.56 16.18
N THR A 3 22.70 -0.71 17.22
CA THR A 3 22.27 -1.99 17.78
C THR A 3 21.51 -2.82 16.75
N ILE A 4 22.15 -3.88 16.25
CA ILE A 4 21.53 -4.89 15.39
C ILE A 4 20.58 -5.69 16.27
N ARG A 5 19.27 -5.59 16.02
CA ARG A 5 18.26 -6.48 16.60
C ARG A 5 18.69 -7.92 16.30
N GLU A 6 18.81 -8.77 17.32
CA GLU A 6 19.25 -10.15 17.12
C GLU A 6 18.36 -10.86 16.10
N ALA A 7 18.99 -11.47 15.08
CA ALA A 7 18.29 -12.23 14.07
C ALA A 7 17.53 -13.41 14.70
N SER A 8 16.30 -13.66 14.24
CA SER A 8 15.50 -14.78 14.72
C SER A 8 16.22 -16.12 14.49
N ALA A 9 15.87 -17.16 15.26
CA ALA A 9 16.44 -18.51 15.08
C ALA A 9 16.26 -19.05 13.65
N ILE A 10 15.13 -18.73 13.00
CA ILE A 10 14.86 -19.09 11.60
C ILE A 10 15.85 -18.37 10.68
N THR A 11 16.06 -17.07 10.89
CA THR A 11 17.01 -16.26 10.11
C THR A 11 18.43 -16.79 10.27
N LYS A 12 18.85 -17.13 11.50
CA LYS A 12 20.19 -17.71 11.76
C LYS A 12 20.39 -19.02 11.01
N LYS A 13 19.40 -19.93 11.02
CA LYS A 13 19.44 -21.20 10.27
C LYS A 13 19.56 -20.95 8.76
N GLN A 14 18.78 -20.03 8.21
CA GLN A 14 18.83 -19.70 6.79
C GLN A 14 20.17 -19.08 6.37
N LEU A 15 20.73 -18.19 7.20
CA LEU A 15 22.05 -17.60 6.95
C LEU A 15 23.16 -18.66 6.97
N ALA A 16 23.12 -19.63 7.89
CA ALA A 16 24.07 -20.73 7.93
C ALA A 16 23.98 -21.61 6.66
N LEU A 17 22.77 -21.91 6.18
CA LEU A 17 22.57 -22.61 4.91
C LEU A 17 23.08 -21.81 3.72
N ARG A 18 22.86 -20.49 3.70
CA ARG A 18 23.39 -19.61 2.65
C ARG A 18 24.91 -19.66 2.61
N GLU A 19 25.57 -19.53 3.76
CA GLU A 19 27.04 -19.59 3.85
C GLU A 19 27.59 -20.97 3.47
N LEU A 20 26.89 -22.05 3.84
CA LEU A 20 27.27 -23.41 3.45
C LEU A 20 27.29 -23.59 1.92
N HIS A 21 26.29 -23.05 1.22
CA HIS A 21 26.15 -23.21 -0.23
C HIS A 21 26.93 -22.15 -1.04
N TRP A 22 27.12 -20.95 -0.49
CA TRP A 22 27.83 -19.83 -1.14
C TRP A 22 28.80 -19.15 -0.17
N PRO A 23 29.91 -19.82 0.18
CA PRO A 23 30.82 -19.34 1.21
C PRO A 23 31.53 -18.05 0.79
N GLY A 24 31.65 -17.11 1.73
CA GLY A 24 32.40 -15.87 1.57
C GLY A 24 31.86 -14.93 0.48
N LYS A 25 30.55 -14.97 0.20
CA LYS A 25 29.91 -14.12 -0.82
C LYS A 25 29.19 -12.89 -0.29
N GLU A 26 29.28 -12.61 1.01
CA GLU A 26 28.52 -11.53 1.67
C GLU A 26 28.71 -10.16 1.01
N ASP A 27 29.93 -9.86 0.56
CA ASP A 27 30.31 -8.61 -0.11
C ASP A 27 29.66 -8.43 -1.49
N MET A 28 29.21 -9.52 -2.11
CA MET A 28 28.51 -9.53 -3.40
C MET A 28 26.98 -9.45 -3.24
N LEU A 29 26.47 -9.48 -2.01
CA LEU A 29 25.03 -9.46 -1.75
C LEU A 29 24.51 -8.04 -1.54
N TRP A 30 23.31 -7.79 -2.06
CA TRP A 30 22.54 -6.61 -1.72
C TRP A 30 22.14 -6.63 -0.25
N HIS A 31 22.44 -5.53 0.44
CA HIS A 31 22.16 -5.38 1.86
C HIS A 31 21.47 -4.05 2.13
N ARG A 32 20.19 -4.08 2.49
CA ARG A 32 19.34 -2.88 2.62
C ARG A 32 19.81 -1.83 3.63
N LEU A 33 20.65 -2.22 4.59
CA LEU A 33 21.22 -1.29 5.58
C LEU A 33 22.60 -0.76 5.14
N ALA A 34 23.24 -1.38 4.14
CA ALA A 34 24.56 -0.99 3.65
C ALA A 34 24.49 -0.29 2.28
N ASN A 35 23.56 -0.68 1.40
CA ASN A 35 23.31 -0.02 0.13
C ASN A 35 22.00 0.80 0.20
N LYS A 36 21.93 1.87 -0.61
CA LYS A 36 20.77 2.78 -0.69
C LYS A 36 19.89 2.41 -1.89
N GLY A 37 18.66 2.91 -1.92
CA GLY A 37 17.73 2.75 -3.04
C GLY A 37 16.86 1.50 -2.99
N PHE A 38 16.65 0.92 -1.80
CA PHE A 38 15.66 -0.15 -1.61
C PHE A 38 14.28 0.44 -1.38
N ALA A 39 13.26 -0.20 -1.97
CA ALA A 39 11.87 0.04 -1.66
C ALA A 39 11.33 -1.05 -0.73
N THR A 40 10.47 -0.68 0.23
CA THR A 40 9.77 -1.65 1.06
C THR A 40 8.57 -2.19 0.27
N ILE A 41 8.56 -3.49 -0.04
CA ILE A 41 7.50 -4.12 -0.83
C ILE A 41 6.83 -5.24 0.00
N PRO A 42 5.48 -5.29 0.08
CA PRO A 42 4.73 -6.40 0.66
C PRO A 42 5.08 -7.75 0.03
N LYS A 43 5.16 -8.82 0.83
CA LYS A 43 5.42 -10.17 0.30
C LYS A 43 4.34 -10.66 -0.67
N THR A 44 3.11 -10.18 -0.52
CA THR A 44 1.97 -10.45 -1.41
C THR A 44 2.06 -9.75 -2.76
N MET A 45 3.00 -8.81 -2.95
CA MET A 45 3.10 -8.00 -4.16
C MET A 45 3.16 -8.83 -5.46
N PRO A 46 3.93 -9.94 -5.57
CA PRO A 46 3.96 -10.73 -6.80
C PRO A 46 2.57 -11.23 -7.23
N MET A 47 1.74 -11.63 -6.27
CA MET A 47 0.38 -12.10 -6.54
C MET A 47 -0.58 -10.94 -6.87
N ILE A 48 -0.44 -9.81 -6.18
CA ILE A 48 -1.16 -8.57 -6.50
C ILE A 48 -0.89 -8.16 -7.96
N LEU A 49 0.39 -8.13 -8.36
CA LEU A 49 0.82 -7.75 -9.71
C LEU A 49 0.21 -8.67 -10.78
N LYS A 50 0.23 -9.99 -10.56
CA LYS A 50 -0.43 -10.95 -11.46
C LYS A 50 -1.93 -10.64 -11.59
N ILE A 51 -2.61 -10.44 -10.46
CA ILE A 51 -4.05 -10.17 -10.44
C ILE A 51 -4.37 -8.89 -11.21
N MET A 52 -3.56 -7.84 -11.06
CA MET A 52 -3.74 -6.59 -11.81
C MET A 52 -3.69 -6.83 -13.32
N ASP A 53 -2.75 -7.64 -13.80
CA ASP A 53 -2.63 -7.95 -15.23
C ASP A 53 -3.81 -8.78 -15.75
N ASP A 54 -4.32 -9.72 -14.94
CA ASP A 54 -5.54 -10.49 -15.25
C ASP A 54 -6.77 -9.57 -15.37
N MET A 55 -6.85 -8.54 -14.53
CA MET A 55 -7.94 -7.56 -14.51
C MET A 55 -7.91 -6.58 -15.69
N THR A 56 -6.76 -6.33 -16.30
CA THR A 56 -6.62 -5.32 -17.37
C THR A 56 -6.59 -5.85 -18.80
N LYS A 57 -6.66 -7.18 -18.99
CA LYS A 57 -6.78 -7.94 -20.26
C LYS A 57 -6.10 -7.28 -21.48
N GLY A 58 -4.91 -7.76 -21.84
CA GLY A 58 -4.15 -7.26 -23.01
C GLY A 58 -3.49 -5.89 -22.79
N ALA A 59 -3.62 -5.34 -21.59
CA ALA A 59 -2.97 -4.12 -21.18
C ALA A 59 -2.33 -4.26 -19.78
N PRO A 60 -1.32 -5.14 -19.62
CA PRO A 60 -0.69 -5.39 -18.33
C PRO A 60 -0.18 -4.10 -17.71
N VAL A 61 -0.45 -3.92 -16.42
CA VAL A 61 -0.14 -2.72 -15.63
C VAL A 61 0.85 -3.00 -14.51
N SER A 62 1.19 -4.26 -14.26
CA SER A 62 2.08 -4.69 -13.16
C SER A 62 3.42 -3.96 -13.16
N SER A 63 4.11 -3.88 -14.29
CA SER A 63 5.39 -3.17 -14.40
C SER A 63 5.29 -1.68 -14.10
N THR A 64 4.17 -1.07 -14.50
CA THR A 64 3.86 0.35 -14.22
C THR A 64 3.62 0.55 -12.73
N TYR A 65 2.81 -0.31 -12.12
CA TYR A 65 2.51 -0.24 -10.70
C TYR A 65 3.76 -0.48 -9.83
N LEU A 66 4.58 -1.48 -10.17
CA LEU A 66 5.84 -1.74 -9.47
C LEU A 66 6.82 -0.57 -9.61
N THR A 67 6.87 0.06 -10.79
CA THR A 67 7.68 1.27 -11.00
C THR A 67 7.22 2.38 -10.06
N LEU A 68 5.92 2.66 -9.97
CA LEU A 68 5.40 3.67 -9.02
C LEU A 68 5.78 3.32 -7.59
N TRP A 69 5.59 2.07 -7.17
CA TRP A 69 5.90 1.62 -5.81
C TRP A 69 7.36 1.87 -5.44
N CYS A 70 8.28 1.56 -6.35
CA CYS A 70 9.72 1.81 -6.18
C CYS A 70 10.11 3.30 -6.18
N HIS A 71 9.22 4.20 -6.62
CA HIS A 71 9.44 5.66 -6.60
C HIS A 71 8.83 6.35 -5.37
N THR A 72 8.14 5.61 -4.49
CA THR A 72 7.65 6.15 -3.22
C THR A 72 8.75 6.19 -2.15
N TRP A 73 8.56 7.03 -1.13
CA TRP A 73 9.45 7.11 0.04
C TRP A 73 8.72 6.59 1.29
N ASP A 74 8.21 5.35 1.22
CA ASP A 74 7.42 4.69 2.28
C ASP A 74 6.19 5.51 2.75
N ASN A 75 5.69 6.42 1.90
CA ASN A 75 4.54 7.28 2.15
C ASN A 75 3.43 7.11 1.11
N SER A 76 3.56 6.11 0.23
CA SER A 76 2.62 5.80 -0.85
C SER A 76 2.33 6.97 -1.79
N PHE A 77 3.20 7.97 -1.87
CA PHE A 77 3.03 9.15 -2.71
C PHE A 77 4.17 9.28 -3.72
N VAL A 78 3.82 9.64 -4.96
CA VAL A 78 4.76 9.80 -6.07
C VAL A 78 4.51 11.13 -6.77
N VAL A 79 5.57 11.93 -6.93
CA VAL A 79 5.54 13.10 -7.83
C VAL A 79 5.86 12.62 -9.24
N LEU A 80 4.93 12.84 -10.17
CA LEU A 80 5.02 12.39 -11.56
C LEU A 80 5.66 13.49 -12.43
N ASN A 81 6.94 13.77 -12.21
CA ASN A 81 7.67 14.84 -12.91
C ASN A 81 8.65 14.36 -13.98
N LYS A 82 8.78 13.04 -14.18
CA LYS A 82 9.71 12.40 -15.12
C LYS A 82 9.03 11.27 -15.88
N HIS A 83 8.03 11.60 -16.69
CA HIS A 83 7.19 10.60 -17.38
C HIS A 83 8.00 9.68 -18.31
N GLY A 84 8.98 10.21 -19.05
CA GLY A 84 9.88 9.42 -19.89
C GLY A 84 10.71 8.38 -19.12
N ASP A 85 11.30 8.78 -17.98
CA ASP A 85 12.07 7.87 -17.13
C ASP A 85 11.18 6.78 -16.54
N MET A 86 9.98 7.15 -16.04
CA MET A 86 9.01 6.20 -15.49
C MET A 86 8.48 5.24 -16.56
N SER A 87 8.19 5.74 -17.76
CA SER A 87 7.83 4.93 -18.93
C SER A 87 8.91 3.90 -19.24
N THR A 88 10.16 4.34 -19.29
CA THR A 88 11.32 3.48 -19.58
C THR A 88 11.50 2.43 -18.49
N ALA A 89 11.43 2.81 -17.22
CA ALA A 89 11.53 1.89 -16.08
C ALA A 89 10.38 0.87 -16.03
N SER A 90 9.19 1.25 -16.52
CA SER A 90 8.05 0.34 -16.70
C SER A 90 8.18 -0.59 -17.92
N GLY A 91 9.27 -0.48 -18.69
CA GLY A 91 9.55 -1.31 -19.86
C GLY A 91 8.99 -0.77 -21.17
N PHE A 92 8.51 0.47 -21.22
CA PHE A 92 7.99 1.09 -22.44
C PHE A 92 9.03 2.03 -23.05
N GLY A 93 9.49 1.69 -24.27
CA GLY A 93 10.42 2.50 -25.05
C GLY A 93 9.82 3.08 -26.34
N GLY A 94 10.66 3.79 -27.08
CA GLY A 94 10.33 4.35 -28.40
C GLY A 94 9.40 5.57 -28.36
N GLN A 95 9.04 6.09 -29.54
CA GLN A 95 8.28 7.34 -29.70
C GLN A 95 6.89 7.34 -29.03
N ARG A 96 6.34 6.15 -28.72
CA ARG A 96 5.02 5.99 -28.10
C ARG A 96 5.07 5.43 -26.67
N GLY A 97 6.27 5.33 -26.07
CA GLY A 97 6.47 4.78 -24.73
C GLY A 97 5.64 5.52 -23.68
N GLU A 98 5.81 6.84 -23.59
CA GLU A 98 5.09 7.67 -22.62
C GLU A 98 3.57 7.62 -22.79
N HIS A 99 3.09 7.58 -24.04
CA HIS A 99 1.66 7.42 -24.31
C HIS A 99 1.13 6.07 -23.82
N THR A 100 1.89 4.99 -24.05
CA THR A 100 1.53 3.64 -23.57
C THR A 100 1.53 3.59 -22.05
N TRP A 101 2.55 4.16 -21.42
CA TRP A 101 2.66 4.29 -19.97
C TRP A 101 1.48 5.10 -19.39
N ALA A 102 1.14 6.24 -19.98
CA ALA A 102 0.01 7.06 -19.54
C ALA A 102 -1.32 6.30 -19.62
N ASN A 103 -1.50 5.42 -20.62
CA ASN A 103 -2.67 4.54 -20.69
C ASN A 103 -2.68 3.46 -19.60
N ARG A 104 -1.51 2.99 -19.15
CA ARG A 104 -1.43 2.09 -17.97
C ARG A 104 -1.74 2.82 -16.67
N MET A 105 -1.25 4.05 -16.51
CA MET A 105 -1.59 4.92 -15.38
C MET A 105 -3.10 5.13 -15.27
N LYS A 106 -3.78 5.43 -16.39
CA LYS A 106 -5.25 5.55 -16.42
C LYS A 106 -5.95 4.27 -15.98
N LYS A 107 -5.53 3.10 -16.47
CA LYS A 107 -6.08 1.79 -16.04
C LYS A 107 -5.88 1.52 -14.55
N LEU A 108 -4.71 1.87 -13.99
CA LEU A 108 -4.47 1.75 -12.55
C LEU A 108 -5.40 2.65 -11.73
N GLN A 109 -5.67 3.87 -12.23
CA GLN A 109 -6.63 4.79 -11.60
C GLN A 109 -8.07 4.30 -11.73
N GLU A 110 -8.46 3.77 -12.89
CA GLU A 110 -9.78 3.16 -13.13
C GLU A 110 -10.04 1.98 -12.17
N LEU A 111 -9.03 1.15 -11.94
CA LEU A 111 -9.06 0.05 -10.96
C LEU A 111 -8.79 0.51 -9.51
N LYS A 112 -8.75 1.81 -9.24
CA LYS A 112 -8.58 2.37 -7.88
C LYS A 112 -7.34 1.89 -7.13
N PHE A 113 -6.31 1.39 -7.81
CA PHE A 113 -5.02 1.09 -7.18
C PHE A 113 -4.22 2.35 -6.91
N ILE A 114 -4.44 3.38 -7.72
CA ILE A 114 -3.88 4.71 -7.53
C ILE A 114 -4.97 5.76 -7.68
N ASP A 115 -4.70 6.96 -7.18
CA ASP A 115 -5.39 8.17 -7.62
C ASP A 115 -4.37 9.19 -8.15
N ILE A 116 -4.76 9.96 -9.16
CA ILE A 116 -3.89 10.92 -9.85
C ILE A 116 -4.50 12.31 -9.73
N LYS A 117 -3.69 13.27 -9.27
CA LYS A 117 -4.07 14.67 -9.18
C LYS A 117 -3.15 15.56 -10.01
N PRO A 118 -3.66 16.68 -10.55
CA PRO A 118 -2.82 17.68 -11.17
C PRO A 118 -1.74 18.20 -10.22
N GLY A 119 -0.64 18.67 -10.78
CA GLY A 119 0.47 19.24 -10.04
C GLY A 119 1.33 20.13 -10.92
N LYS A 120 2.54 20.45 -10.46
CA LYS A 120 3.50 21.29 -11.21
C LYS A 120 3.84 20.71 -12.59
N SER A 121 3.73 19.40 -12.76
CA SER A 121 4.02 18.68 -14.01
C SER A 121 2.81 18.50 -14.92
N GLY A 122 1.69 19.16 -14.64
CA GLY A 122 0.47 19.11 -15.45
C GLY A 122 -0.63 18.23 -14.84
N ALA A 123 -1.53 17.71 -15.68
CA ALA A 123 -2.72 16.97 -15.24
C ALA A 123 -2.38 15.65 -14.51
N MET A 124 -1.30 14.99 -14.93
CA MET A 124 -0.73 13.81 -14.28
C MET A 124 0.51 14.22 -13.49
N GLY A 125 0.30 15.01 -12.43
CA GLY A 125 1.39 15.62 -11.67
C GLY A 125 1.76 14.87 -10.39
N ASN A 126 0.78 14.27 -9.73
CA ASN A 126 0.95 13.55 -8.47
C ASN A 126 0.13 12.27 -8.50
N ALA A 127 0.66 11.18 -7.92
CA ALA A 127 -0.07 9.96 -7.65
C ALA A 127 -0.01 9.58 -6.17
N ILE A 128 -1.12 9.06 -5.66
CA ILE A 128 -1.14 8.32 -4.40
C ILE A 128 -1.43 6.84 -4.71
N ILE A 129 -0.78 5.95 -3.98
CA ILE A 129 -0.93 4.51 -4.09
C ILE A 129 -1.79 4.03 -2.92
N TRP A 130 -2.92 3.40 -3.23
CA TRP A 130 -3.80 2.86 -2.20
C TRP A 130 -3.28 1.52 -1.70
N ASN A 131 -3.70 1.10 -0.50
CA ASN A 131 -3.34 -0.22 0.00
C ASN A 131 -3.94 -1.30 -0.95
N PRO A 132 -3.12 -2.06 -1.70
CA PRO A 132 -3.61 -2.97 -2.72
C PRO A 132 -4.46 -4.12 -2.15
N HIS A 133 -4.26 -4.47 -0.88
CA HIS A 133 -5.11 -5.44 -0.19
C HIS A 133 -6.54 -4.96 -0.08
N LEU A 134 -6.75 -3.73 0.39
CA LEU A 134 -8.08 -3.14 0.51
C LEU A 134 -8.74 -2.95 -0.85
N VAL A 135 -7.98 -2.53 -1.86
CA VAL A 135 -8.48 -2.40 -3.24
C VAL A 135 -8.98 -3.75 -3.78
N LEU A 136 -8.23 -4.83 -3.57
CA LEU A 136 -8.62 -6.16 -4.03
C LEU A 136 -9.80 -6.75 -3.23
N ARG A 137 -9.89 -6.48 -1.92
CA ARG A 137 -11.07 -6.82 -1.12
C ARG A 137 -12.32 -6.11 -1.65
N TRP A 138 -12.20 -4.83 -1.98
CA TRP A 138 -13.27 -4.07 -2.61
C TRP A 138 -13.69 -4.69 -3.95
N HIS A 139 -12.75 -4.92 -4.87
CA HIS A 139 -13.04 -5.53 -6.17
C HIS A 139 -13.68 -6.92 -6.06
N ASN A 140 -13.26 -7.73 -5.09
CA ASN A 140 -13.89 -9.03 -4.83
C ASN A 140 -15.34 -8.89 -4.32
N SER A 141 -15.64 -7.85 -3.52
CA SER A 141 -16.99 -7.59 -3.03
C SER A 141 -17.95 -7.18 -4.15
N ILE A 142 -17.48 -6.41 -5.13
CA ILE A 142 -18.27 -5.95 -6.28
C ILE A 142 -18.13 -6.85 -7.53
N LYS A 143 -17.40 -7.97 -7.42
CA LYS A 143 -17.19 -8.97 -8.48
C LYS A 143 -16.66 -8.37 -9.79
N THR A 144 -15.62 -7.54 -9.69
CA THR A 144 -14.99 -6.91 -10.85
C THR A 144 -14.46 -7.97 -11.85
N PRO A 145 -14.76 -7.84 -13.16
CA PRO A 145 -14.26 -8.75 -14.17
C PRO A 145 -12.73 -8.89 -14.16
N GLY A 146 -12.24 -10.11 -14.39
CA GLY A 146 -10.81 -10.43 -14.41
C GLY A 146 -10.22 -10.79 -13.04
N LEU A 147 -10.83 -10.34 -11.94
CA LEU A 147 -10.51 -10.86 -10.60
C LEU A 147 -11.21 -12.21 -10.40
N THR A 148 -10.48 -13.30 -10.63
CA THR A 148 -11.02 -14.66 -10.45
C THR A 148 -11.05 -15.04 -8.98
N GLN A 149 -12.03 -15.87 -8.59
CA GLN A 149 -12.12 -16.38 -7.23
C GLN A 149 -10.87 -17.20 -6.85
N THR A 150 -10.30 -17.94 -7.80
CA THR A 150 -9.06 -18.72 -7.61
C THR A 150 -7.87 -17.83 -7.29
N SER A 151 -7.62 -16.78 -8.09
CA SER A 151 -6.50 -15.86 -7.83
C SER A 151 -6.70 -15.11 -6.50
N TYR A 152 -7.93 -14.72 -6.18
CA TYR A 152 -8.24 -14.05 -4.91
C TYR A 152 -8.06 -14.98 -3.70
N ALA A 153 -8.52 -16.23 -3.78
CA ALA A 153 -8.34 -17.22 -2.71
C ALA A 153 -6.85 -17.48 -2.45
N ALA A 154 -6.03 -17.63 -3.50
CA ALA A 154 -4.60 -17.79 -3.35
C ALA A 154 -3.93 -16.58 -2.66
N LEU A 155 -4.41 -15.36 -2.92
CA LEU A 155 -3.92 -14.16 -2.24
C LEU A 155 -4.27 -14.18 -0.75
N VAL A 156 -5.48 -14.65 -0.40
CA VAL A 156 -5.91 -14.79 1.00
C VAL A 156 -5.10 -15.87 1.71
N GLU A 157 -4.82 -17.00 1.07
CA GLU A 157 -3.95 -18.06 1.62
C GLU A 157 -2.55 -17.53 1.90
N MET A 158 -1.95 -16.78 0.96
CA MET A 158 -0.65 -16.15 1.16
C MET A 158 -0.69 -15.11 2.30
N ALA A 159 -1.77 -14.33 2.38
CA ALA A 159 -1.98 -13.37 3.46
C ALA A 159 -2.08 -14.04 4.83
N LEU A 160 -2.75 -15.19 4.93
CA LEU A 160 -2.81 -16.03 6.14
C LEU A 160 -1.40 -16.51 6.52
N GLU A 161 -0.63 -17.04 5.58
CA GLU A 161 0.72 -17.55 5.82
C GLU A 161 1.65 -16.49 6.42
N ILE A 162 1.59 -15.26 5.91
CA ILE A 162 2.47 -14.17 6.36
C ILE A 162 1.87 -13.30 7.47
N GLY A 163 0.60 -13.53 7.85
CA GLY A 163 -0.12 -12.74 8.85
C GLY A 163 -0.46 -11.30 8.41
N ALA A 164 -0.80 -11.09 7.14
CA ALA A 164 -1.15 -9.77 6.59
C ALA A 164 -2.55 -9.31 7.05
N LYS A 165 -2.62 -8.67 8.22
CA LYS A 165 -3.87 -8.28 8.89
C LYS A 165 -4.80 -7.39 8.06
N ASP A 166 -4.26 -6.53 7.21
CA ASP A 166 -5.05 -5.68 6.33
C ASP A 166 -5.91 -6.47 5.31
N MET A 167 -5.49 -7.69 4.94
CA MET A 167 -6.33 -8.62 4.19
C MET A 167 -7.33 -9.38 5.07
N LEU A 168 -6.96 -9.69 6.30
CA LEU A 168 -7.63 -10.70 7.13
C LEU A 168 -8.65 -10.13 8.11
N ASP A 169 -8.37 -8.94 8.66
CA ASP A 169 -9.21 -8.32 9.67
C ASP A 169 -10.57 -7.92 9.08
N PRO A 170 -11.65 -7.94 9.89
CA PRO A 170 -12.95 -7.46 9.45
C PRO A 170 -12.87 -6.04 8.87
N TRP A 171 -13.51 -5.83 7.73
CA TRP A 171 -13.47 -4.56 7.02
C TRP A 171 -14.78 -4.36 6.27
N THR A 172 -15.21 -3.11 6.18
CA THR A 172 -16.42 -2.70 5.47
C THR A 172 -16.07 -2.32 4.04
N PRO A 173 -16.70 -2.94 3.03
CA PRO A 173 -16.48 -2.61 1.63
C PRO A 173 -16.66 -1.12 1.32
N ALA A 174 -15.58 -0.46 0.91
CA ALA A 174 -15.59 0.90 0.40
C ALA A 174 -14.53 1.08 -0.70
N PRO A 175 -14.80 1.86 -1.76
CA PRO A 175 -13.76 2.22 -2.71
C PRO A 175 -12.71 3.11 -2.01
N PRO A 176 -11.42 2.99 -2.37
CA PRO A 176 -10.34 3.74 -1.71
C PRO A 176 -10.46 5.26 -1.78
N ASP A 177 -11.12 5.78 -2.82
CA ASP A 177 -11.35 7.21 -3.05
C ASP A 177 -12.72 7.70 -2.55
N ALA A 178 -13.44 6.88 -1.76
CA ALA A 178 -14.66 7.32 -1.10
C ALA A 178 -14.39 8.53 -0.17
N PRO A 179 -15.27 9.55 -0.13
CA PRO A 179 -15.16 10.61 0.86
C PRO A 179 -15.20 10.01 2.27
N ALA A 180 -14.34 10.54 3.15
CA ALA A 180 -14.26 10.07 4.53
C ALA A 180 -15.65 10.16 5.20
N PRO A 181 -16.07 9.15 5.97
CA PRO A 181 -17.29 9.26 6.76
C PRO A 181 -17.16 10.47 7.70
N PRO A 182 -18.25 11.21 7.96
CA PRO A 182 -18.21 12.35 8.85
C PRO A 182 -17.66 11.92 10.22
N PRO A 183 -16.85 12.76 10.87
CA PRO A 183 -16.31 12.43 12.19
C PRO A 183 -17.48 12.12 13.15
N PRO A 184 -17.32 11.14 14.06
CA PRO A 184 -18.35 10.85 15.05
C PRO A 184 -18.67 12.13 15.84
N PRO A 185 -19.94 12.38 16.19
CA PRO A 185 -20.30 13.54 16.98
C PRO A 185 -19.49 13.53 18.30
N PRO A 186 -19.04 14.70 18.78
CA PRO A 186 -18.34 14.78 20.05
C PRO A 186 -19.17 14.13 21.15
N PRO A 187 -18.54 13.45 22.13
CA PRO A 187 -19.27 12.89 23.25
C PRO A 187 -20.09 13.98 23.94
N PRO A 188 -21.31 13.67 24.43
CA PRO A 188 -22.14 14.64 25.12
C PRO A 188 -21.33 15.28 26.26
N ALA A 189 -21.38 16.61 26.35
CA ALA A 189 -20.71 17.34 27.42
C ALA A 189 -21.13 16.74 28.77
N PRO A 190 -20.19 16.60 29.73
CA PRO A 190 -20.54 16.17 31.08
C PRO A 190 -21.70 17.01 31.58
N ALA A 191 -22.77 16.36 32.05
CA ALA A 191 -23.88 17.06 32.65
C ALA A 191 -23.32 17.99 33.74
N ALA A 192 -23.65 19.28 33.63
CA ALA A 192 -23.25 20.25 34.63
C ALA A 192 -23.64 19.71 36.02
N PRO A 193 -22.73 19.71 37.00
CA PRO A 193 -23.06 19.23 38.34
C PRO A 193 -24.28 20.01 38.83
N ALA A 194 -25.27 19.27 39.33
CA ALA A 194 -26.50 19.83 39.88
C ALA A 194 -26.15 20.94 40.90
N PRO A 195 -26.88 22.07 40.92
CA PRO A 195 -26.66 23.12 41.89
C PRO A 195 -26.70 22.50 43.30
N GLN A 196 -25.58 22.60 44.02
CA GLN A 196 -25.54 22.18 45.42
C GLN A 196 -26.52 23.07 46.19
N ALA A 197 -27.50 22.45 46.84
CA ALA A 197 -28.43 23.15 47.71
C ALA A 197 -27.63 23.80 48.85
N THR A 198 -27.70 25.13 48.94
CA THR A 198 -27.16 25.90 50.05
C THR A 198 -27.88 25.51 51.35
N PRO A 199 -27.15 25.17 52.43
CA PRO A 199 -27.77 24.94 53.72
C PRO A 199 -28.34 26.26 54.26
N ALA A 200 -29.63 26.26 54.59
CA ALA A 200 -30.27 27.33 55.34
C ALA A 200 -29.54 27.49 56.68
N THR A 201 -28.82 28.59 56.85
CA THR A 201 -28.20 28.96 58.12
C THR A 201 -29.27 29.63 58.97
N GLY A 202 -29.49 29.07 60.16
CA GLY A 202 -30.51 29.50 61.12
C GLY A 202 -30.31 30.93 61.63
N GLU A 203 -31.43 31.54 62.00
CA GLU A 203 -31.55 32.86 62.62
C GLU A 203 -30.81 32.93 63.98
N PRO A 204 -30.17 34.06 64.31
CA PRO A 204 -29.77 34.35 65.68
C PRO A 204 -30.88 35.15 66.41
N LYS A 205 -30.90 34.98 67.73
CA LYS A 205 -31.72 35.73 68.69
C LYS A 205 -31.14 37.11 68.98
#